data_AF-A0A7K1FWX5-F1
#
_entry.id   AF-A0A7K1FWX5-F1
#
_cell.length_a   1.000
_cell.length_b   1.000
_cell.length_c   1.000
_cell.angle_alpha   90.00
_cell.angle_beta   90.00
_cell.angle_gamma   90.00
#
_symmetry.space_group_name_H-M   'P 1'
#
loop_
_entity.id
_entity.type
_entity.pdbx_description
1 polymer ?
#
loop_
_entity_poly.entity_id
_entity_poly.type
_entity_poly.pdbx_seq_one_letter_code
_entity_poly.pdbx_strand_id
1 'polypeptide(L)'
;MKTIYKTIYMLTLTTIFSQNTSAQTPVVKGIEHIGITVPDMKTALPFFKDILGFTPVTEIGPFELDDAWREKYKIHSGAQVEKIISLRAGDGANIELFEYKSPKGNKEVPYGDDLGWNHTAFYTDDINNSVKYLKSKGITVLSDPNISTAGPTAGESWVYFLAPWGAQFELVSYPNGKAYEKENPKTKLWSPKLAGESFAITSATKVMATTEVEKLLQLHLATWGEKNVEKRTKNFKLIYTEDVNIVDPFFILNGTADLNPFIDDLQKKHPGFKFSLAKPIETHNNIARLFWQFGPESKPDTITGQDVFAIENNKIKSLYIFIDGLKK
;
A
#
# COMPACT_ATOMS: atom_id res chain seq x y z
N MET A 1 -35.50 45.31 -70.12
CA MET A 1 -36.03 43.94 -70.02
C MET A 1 -35.30 43.23 -68.87
N LYS A 2 -36.04 42.69 -67.87
CA LYS A 2 -35.77 41.45 -67.11
C LYS A 2 -34.31 41.21 -66.62
N THR A 3 -33.95 41.05 -65.34
CA THR A 3 -34.55 40.27 -64.24
C THR A 3 -33.66 40.37 -62.97
N ILE A 4 -34.28 40.63 -61.81
CA ILE A 4 -34.16 39.99 -60.46
C ILE A 4 -32.86 39.23 -60.14
N TYR A 5 -32.22 39.45 -58.97
CA TYR A 5 -31.91 38.40 -57.99
C TYR A 5 -31.69 38.95 -56.55
N LYS A 6 -32.37 38.28 -55.62
CA LYS A 6 -32.37 38.44 -54.16
C LYS A 6 -31.03 38.02 -53.55
N THR A 7 -30.54 38.81 -52.59
CA THR A 7 -29.45 38.44 -51.69
C THR A 7 -29.97 37.48 -50.60
N ILE A 8 -29.42 36.26 -50.54
CA ILE A 8 -29.54 35.35 -49.40
C ILE A 8 -28.12 35.08 -48.92
N TYR A 9 -27.80 35.49 -47.70
CA TYR A 9 -26.58 35.10 -47.01
C TYR A 9 -26.73 33.65 -46.53
N MET A 10 -25.95 32.74 -47.11
CA MET A 10 -25.81 31.36 -46.64
C MET A 10 -24.51 31.29 -45.84
N LEU A 11 -24.63 31.29 -44.52
CA LEU A 11 -23.52 31.09 -43.59
C LEU A 11 -23.18 29.58 -43.59
N THR A 12 -22.10 29.18 -44.25
CA THR A 12 -21.58 27.82 -44.14
C THR A 12 -20.77 27.69 -42.85
N LEU A 13 -21.37 27.05 -41.85
CA LEU A 13 -20.71 26.67 -40.61
C LEU A 13 -19.79 25.46 -40.89
N THR A 14 -18.51 25.71 -41.13
CA THR A 14 -17.51 24.64 -41.27
C THR A 14 -17.18 24.09 -39.89
N THR A 15 -17.79 22.97 -39.50
CA THR A 15 -17.40 22.21 -38.33
C THR A 15 -16.05 21.55 -38.59
N ILE A 16 -14.98 22.15 -38.08
CA ILE A 16 -13.67 21.52 -37.99
C ILE A 16 -13.76 20.46 -36.88
N PHE A 17 -13.88 19.19 -37.26
CA PHE A 17 -13.60 18.10 -36.32
C PHE A 17 -12.09 18.10 -36.06
N SER A 18 -11.67 18.72 -34.95
CA SER A 18 -10.36 18.42 -34.38
C SER A 18 -10.38 16.95 -33.96
N GLN A 19 -9.81 16.09 -34.80
CA GLN A 19 -9.35 14.79 -34.33
C GLN A 19 -8.23 15.08 -33.34
N ASN A 20 -8.56 15.05 -32.05
CA ASN A 20 -7.56 14.94 -31.00
C ASN A 20 -6.85 13.59 -31.21
N THR A 21 -5.82 13.58 -32.04
CA THR A 21 -4.81 12.53 -32.01
C THR A 21 -4.10 12.68 -30.67
N SER A 22 -4.68 12.12 -29.61
CA SER A 22 -3.94 11.86 -28.39
C SER A 22 -2.77 10.99 -28.81
N ALA A 23 -1.56 11.55 -28.74
CA ALA A 23 -0.35 10.75 -28.88
C ALA A 23 -0.50 9.52 -27.97
N GLN A 24 -0.26 8.33 -28.54
CA GLN A 24 -0.35 7.08 -27.81
C GLN A 24 0.80 7.09 -26.81
N THR A 25 0.53 7.54 -25.59
CA THR A 25 1.52 7.50 -24.51
C THR A 25 1.79 6.04 -24.18
N PRO A 26 3.05 5.66 -23.88
CA PRO A 26 3.31 4.33 -23.37
C PRO A 26 2.46 4.13 -22.11
N VAL A 27 1.75 3.02 -22.03
CA VAL A 27 0.94 2.67 -20.86
C VAL A 27 1.89 2.16 -19.77
N VAL A 28 2.53 3.11 -19.07
CA VAL A 28 3.43 2.82 -17.95
C VAL A 28 2.61 2.40 -16.73
N LYS A 29 2.95 1.26 -16.13
CA LYS A 29 2.24 0.69 -14.96
C LYS A 29 2.91 1.01 -13.62
N GLY A 30 4.19 1.37 -13.63
CA GLY A 30 4.97 1.66 -12.43
C GLY A 30 6.47 1.56 -12.70
N ILE A 31 7.26 1.72 -11.64
CA ILE A 31 8.70 1.44 -11.65
C ILE A 31 8.87 -0.07 -11.52
N GLU A 32 9.62 -0.68 -12.43
CA GLU A 32 9.92 -2.12 -12.38
C GLU A 32 11.22 -2.38 -11.61
N HIS A 33 12.31 -1.72 -12.01
CA HIS A 33 13.59 -1.77 -11.31
C HIS A 33 14.35 -0.44 -11.36
N ILE A 34 15.39 -0.33 -10.53
CA ILE A 34 16.41 0.71 -10.58
C ILE A 34 17.77 0.03 -10.82
N GLY A 35 18.44 0.39 -11.92
CA GLY A 35 19.77 -0.09 -12.26
C GLY A 35 20.88 0.72 -11.58
N ILE A 36 21.84 0.05 -10.95
CA ILE A 36 22.95 0.67 -10.21
C ILE A 36 24.26 0.02 -10.64
N THR A 37 25.18 0.83 -11.15
CA THR A 37 26.57 0.38 -11.37
C THR A 37 27.32 0.36 -10.04
N VAL A 38 27.99 -0.75 -9.74
CA VAL A 38 28.72 -0.98 -8.49
C VAL A 38 30.20 -1.25 -8.77
N PRO A 39 31.10 -1.03 -7.79
CA PRO A 39 32.53 -1.29 -8.01
C PRO A 39 32.82 -2.77 -8.25
N ASP A 40 32.18 -3.64 -7.47
CA ASP A 40 32.28 -5.10 -7.50
C ASP A 40 31.13 -5.76 -6.70
N MET A 41 30.70 -6.96 -7.10
CA MET A 41 29.63 -7.70 -6.42
C MET A 41 30.05 -8.24 -5.06
N LYS A 42 31.35 -8.42 -4.81
CA LYS A 42 31.87 -8.87 -3.51
C LYS A 42 31.58 -7.85 -2.42
N THR A 43 31.55 -6.57 -2.75
CA THR A 43 31.23 -5.46 -1.84
C THR A 43 29.73 -5.12 -1.89
N ALA A 44 29.14 -5.08 -3.08
CA ALA A 44 27.76 -4.61 -3.23
C ALA A 44 26.72 -5.63 -2.75
N LEU A 45 26.91 -6.92 -3.05
CA LEU A 45 25.92 -7.94 -2.73
C LEU A 45 25.67 -8.07 -1.22
N PRO A 46 26.70 -8.14 -0.34
CA PRO A 46 26.48 -8.16 1.10
C PRO A 46 25.79 -6.90 1.64
N PHE A 47 26.06 -5.73 1.04
CA PHE A 47 25.40 -4.49 1.44
C PHE A 47 23.88 -4.56 1.19
N PHE A 48 23.45 -4.91 -0.03
CA PHE A 48 22.02 -4.99 -0.32
C PHE A 48 21.35 -6.19 0.36
N LYS A 49 22.00 -7.35 0.37
CA LYS A 49 21.41 -8.58 0.91
C LYS A 49 21.44 -8.62 2.44
N ASP A 50 22.61 -8.46 3.04
CA ASP A 50 22.81 -8.76 4.46
C ASP A 50 22.56 -7.53 5.35
N ILE A 51 22.77 -6.31 4.82
CA ILE A 51 22.45 -5.07 5.55
C ILE A 51 21.03 -4.60 5.26
N LEU A 52 20.64 -4.46 3.99
CA LEU A 52 19.30 -3.96 3.63
C LEU A 52 18.23 -5.04 3.51
N GLY A 53 18.59 -6.33 3.60
CA GLY A 53 17.63 -7.44 3.63
C GLY A 53 17.05 -7.81 2.25
N PHE A 54 17.67 -7.39 1.15
CA PHE A 54 17.15 -7.68 -0.19
C PHE A 54 17.45 -9.12 -0.61
N THR A 55 16.60 -9.68 -1.47
CA THR A 55 16.74 -11.06 -1.93
C THR A 55 17.27 -11.10 -3.37
N PRO A 56 18.47 -11.63 -3.62
CA PRO A 56 18.95 -11.87 -4.99
C PRO A 56 18.06 -12.90 -5.70
N VAL A 57 17.71 -12.65 -6.96
CA VAL A 57 16.75 -13.47 -7.72
C VAL A 57 17.38 -14.06 -8.97
N THR A 58 18.08 -13.25 -9.76
CA THR A 58 18.73 -13.66 -11.01
C THR A 58 20.19 -13.25 -11.02
N GLU A 59 20.99 -13.97 -11.81
CA GLU A 59 22.40 -13.67 -12.04
C GLU A 59 22.73 -13.93 -13.51
N ILE A 60 23.43 -12.98 -14.14
CA ILE A 60 23.88 -13.05 -15.53
C ILE A 60 25.33 -12.58 -15.60
N GLY A 61 26.19 -13.26 -16.37
CA GLY A 61 27.58 -12.87 -16.59
C GLY A 61 28.59 -13.99 -16.33
N PRO A 62 29.86 -13.80 -16.75
CA PRO A 62 30.36 -12.67 -17.52
C PRO A 62 29.99 -12.75 -19.01
N PHE A 63 29.90 -11.61 -19.69
CA PHE A 63 29.77 -11.57 -21.16
C PHE A 63 30.36 -10.30 -21.76
N GLU A 64 30.79 -10.42 -23.02
CA GLU A 64 31.30 -9.31 -23.81
C GLU A 64 30.17 -8.53 -24.47
N LEU A 65 30.37 -7.22 -24.58
CA LEU A 65 29.54 -6.36 -25.44
C LEU A 65 30.25 -6.21 -26.80
N ASP A 66 29.51 -6.08 -27.88
CA ASP A 66 30.11 -5.65 -29.15
C ASP A 66 30.35 -4.13 -29.16
N ASP A 67 31.19 -3.66 -30.08
CA ASP A 67 31.56 -2.24 -30.16
C ASP A 67 30.37 -1.34 -30.50
N ALA A 68 29.44 -1.80 -31.34
CA ALA A 68 28.26 -1.02 -31.71
C ALA A 68 27.31 -0.86 -30.52
N TRP A 69 27.17 -1.87 -29.67
CA TRP A 69 26.42 -1.80 -28.42
C TRP A 69 27.07 -0.82 -27.45
N ARG A 70 28.39 -0.91 -27.26
CA ARG A 70 29.12 0.02 -26.40
C ARG A 70 28.93 1.46 -26.84
N GLU A 71 29.08 1.75 -28.13
CA GLU A 71 28.86 3.07 -28.69
C GLU A 71 27.42 3.55 -28.47
N LYS A 72 26.43 2.72 -28.82
CA LYS A 72 25.00 3.04 -28.70
C LYS A 72 24.58 3.40 -27.28
N TYR A 73 25.09 2.68 -26.29
CA TYR A 73 24.75 2.87 -24.87
C TYR A 73 25.79 3.70 -24.09
N LYS A 74 26.73 4.34 -24.79
CA LYS A 74 27.79 5.19 -24.21
C LYS A 74 28.63 4.48 -23.14
N ILE A 75 28.91 3.20 -23.35
CA ILE A 75 29.79 2.39 -22.51
C ILE A 75 31.21 2.52 -23.06
N HIS A 76 32.21 2.67 -22.17
CA HIS A 76 33.60 2.82 -22.60
C HIS A 76 34.08 1.63 -23.45
N SER A 77 34.86 1.93 -24.49
CA SER A 77 35.55 0.91 -25.29
C SER A 77 36.42 0.01 -24.40
N GLY A 78 36.32 -1.31 -24.63
CA GLY A 78 36.99 -2.34 -23.83
C GLY A 78 36.34 -2.65 -22.49
N ALA A 79 35.17 -2.07 -22.16
CA ALA A 79 34.40 -2.51 -21.00
C ALA A 79 33.66 -3.82 -21.30
N GLN A 80 33.65 -4.70 -20.31
CA GLN A 80 32.93 -5.98 -20.28
C GLN A 80 32.01 -6.04 -19.06
N VAL A 81 30.89 -6.75 -19.19
CA VAL A 81 29.99 -7.01 -18.07
C VAL A 81 30.53 -8.22 -17.32
N GLU A 82 30.93 -8.03 -16.06
CA GLU A 82 31.37 -9.13 -15.20
C GLU A 82 30.16 -9.86 -14.63
N LYS A 83 29.20 -9.09 -14.10
CA LYS A 83 28.01 -9.65 -13.46
C LYS A 83 26.86 -8.66 -13.41
N ILE A 84 25.65 -9.17 -13.61
CA ILE A 84 24.38 -8.48 -13.35
C ILE A 84 23.59 -9.34 -12.36
N ILE A 85 23.12 -8.72 -11.27
CA ILE A 85 22.27 -9.39 -10.27
C ILE A 85 21.01 -8.55 -10.08
N SER A 86 19.84 -9.12 -10.33
CA SER A 86 18.57 -8.51 -9.94
C SER A 86 18.19 -8.96 -8.53
N LEU A 87 17.83 -8.01 -7.67
CA LEU A 87 17.39 -8.22 -6.30
C LEU A 87 15.98 -7.71 -6.09
N ARG A 88 15.21 -8.46 -5.31
CA ARG A 88 13.92 -8.05 -4.78
C ARG A 88 14.12 -7.22 -3.51
N ALA A 89 13.67 -5.95 -3.53
CA ALA A 89 13.71 -5.06 -2.36
C ALA A 89 12.37 -5.10 -1.61
N GLY A 90 12.26 -6.01 -0.65
CA GLY A 90 11.00 -6.28 0.06
C GLY A 90 9.87 -6.61 -0.90
N ASP A 91 8.71 -6.00 -0.70
CA ASP A 91 7.54 -6.15 -1.58
C ASP A 91 7.40 -5.02 -2.63
N GLY A 92 8.45 -4.20 -2.78
CA GLY A 92 8.50 -3.03 -3.67
C GLY A 92 9.09 -3.29 -5.06
N ALA A 93 9.70 -2.25 -5.64
CA ALA A 93 10.44 -2.32 -6.90
C ALA A 93 11.75 -3.13 -6.76
N ASN A 94 12.32 -3.57 -7.88
CA ASN A 94 13.55 -4.35 -7.89
C ASN A 94 14.80 -3.44 -7.97
N ILE A 95 15.95 -3.95 -7.57
CA ILE A 95 17.26 -3.32 -7.79
C ILE A 95 18.07 -4.21 -8.72
N GLU A 96 18.66 -3.65 -9.77
CA GLU A 96 19.56 -4.37 -10.67
C GLU A 96 20.98 -3.84 -10.51
N LEU A 97 21.90 -4.69 -10.06
CA LEU A 97 23.29 -4.33 -9.85
C LEU A 97 24.11 -4.69 -11.09
N PHE A 98 24.96 -3.77 -11.54
CA PHE A 98 25.88 -3.97 -12.65
C PHE A 98 27.33 -3.87 -12.18
N GLU A 99 28.09 -4.96 -12.31
CA GLU A 99 29.54 -4.94 -12.19
C GLU A 99 30.17 -4.96 -13.58
N TYR A 100 30.95 -3.93 -13.88
CA TYR A 100 31.74 -3.84 -15.10
C TYR A 100 33.23 -3.93 -14.78
N LYS A 101 33.96 -4.67 -15.60
CA LYS A 101 35.40 -4.48 -15.77
C LYS A 101 35.60 -3.51 -16.91
N SER A 102 35.96 -2.28 -16.57
CA SER A 102 36.11 -1.19 -17.52
C SER A 102 37.46 -0.51 -17.35
N PRO A 103 38.25 -0.33 -18.42
CA PRO A 103 39.57 0.30 -18.32
C PRO A 103 39.49 1.80 -18.02
N LYS A 104 38.33 2.43 -18.24
CA LYS A 104 38.13 3.89 -18.13
C LYS A 104 36.93 4.28 -17.28
N GLY A 105 36.24 3.33 -16.65
CA GLY A 105 35.07 3.62 -15.81
C GLY A 105 35.46 4.48 -14.63
N ASN A 106 34.80 5.63 -14.47
CA ASN A 106 35.03 6.50 -13.31
C ASN A 106 34.62 5.77 -12.02
N LYS A 107 35.46 5.86 -10.99
CA LYS A 107 35.22 5.28 -9.67
C LYS A 107 34.86 6.32 -8.62
N GLU A 108 34.93 7.61 -8.96
CA GLU A 108 34.47 8.70 -8.11
C GLU A 108 32.95 8.82 -8.17
N VAL A 109 32.32 8.96 -7.01
CA VAL A 109 30.88 9.22 -6.92
C VAL A 109 30.65 10.68 -7.29
N PRO A 110 29.72 10.98 -8.22
CA PRO A 110 29.44 12.35 -8.62
C PRO A 110 28.91 13.20 -7.46
N TYR A 111 29.08 14.52 -7.55
CA TYR A 111 28.47 15.47 -6.61
C TYR A 111 26.95 15.53 -6.80
N GLY A 112 26.24 15.95 -5.76
CA GLY A 112 24.77 15.97 -5.74
C GLY A 112 24.12 16.90 -6.79
N ASP A 113 24.89 17.83 -7.34
CA ASP A 113 24.50 18.78 -8.38
C ASP A 113 25.01 18.40 -9.78
N ASP A 114 25.74 17.27 -9.91
CA ASP A 114 26.17 16.76 -11.21
C ASP A 114 25.01 16.13 -11.99
N LEU A 115 25.00 16.33 -13.32
CA LEU A 115 24.01 15.72 -14.20
C LEU A 115 24.08 14.19 -14.11
N GLY A 116 22.91 13.57 -13.89
CA GLY A 116 22.78 12.11 -13.77
C GLY A 116 23.02 11.58 -12.36
N TRP A 117 23.45 12.43 -11.41
CA TRP A 117 23.43 12.08 -10.01
C TRP A 117 22.00 11.81 -9.53
N ASN A 118 21.85 10.77 -8.72
CA ASN A 118 20.59 10.39 -8.10
C ASN A 118 20.87 9.61 -6.80
N HIS A 119 19.84 9.52 -5.96
CA HIS A 119 19.79 8.57 -4.84
C HIS A 119 18.50 7.75 -4.92
N THR A 120 18.51 6.58 -4.29
CA THR A 120 17.31 5.74 -4.14
C THR A 120 16.85 5.75 -2.69
N ALA A 121 15.55 5.98 -2.47
CA ALA A 121 14.94 6.01 -1.15
C ALA A 121 14.25 4.69 -0.81
N PHE A 122 14.49 4.20 0.42
CA PHE A 122 13.87 3.00 0.97
C PHE A 122 13.04 3.35 2.19
N TYR A 123 11.82 2.84 2.23
CA TYR A 123 10.90 3.08 3.35
C TYR A 123 11.24 2.22 4.56
N THR A 124 11.07 2.77 5.76
CA THR A 124 11.15 2.05 7.03
C THR A 124 10.14 2.64 8.03
N ASP A 125 9.50 1.79 8.84
CA ASP A 125 8.53 2.25 9.83
C ASP A 125 9.20 3.02 10.98
N ASP A 126 10.29 2.48 11.53
CA ASP A 126 11.07 3.11 12.59
C ASP A 126 12.45 3.55 12.07
N ILE A 127 12.51 4.79 11.59
CA ILE A 127 13.76 5.37 11.06
C ILE A 127 14.87 5.46 12.13
N ASN A 128 14.52 5.62 13.40
CA ASN A 128 15.51 5.73 14.47
C ASN A 128 16.17 4.38 14.75
N ASN A 129 15.37 3.31 14.80
CA ASN A 129 15.90 1.96 14.94
C ASN A 129 16.73 1.55 13.71
N SER A 130 16.26 1.87 12.51
CA SER A 130 17.00 1.59 11.26
C SER A 130 18.33 2.34 11.20
N VAL A 131 18.39 3.60 11.63
CA VAL A 131 19.66 4.34 11.74
C VAL A 131 20.61 3.71 12.76
N LYS A 132 20.11 3.31 13.94
CA LYS A 132 20.94 2.60 14.95
C LYS A 132 21.49 1.30 14.38
N TYR A 133 20.66 0.54 13.66
CA TYR A 133 21.07 -0.69 13.00
C TYR A 133 22.17 -0.43 11.95
N LEU A 134 21.97 0.52 11.03
CA LEU A 134 22.98 0.89 10.03
C LEU A 134 24.31 1.29 10.68
N LYS A 135 24.27 2.17 11.69
CA LYS A 135 25.46 2.58 12.45
C LYS A 135 26.14 1.37 13.12
N SER A 136 25.37 0.42 13.66
CA SER A 136 25.92 -0.82 14.26
C SER A 136 26.60 -1.75 13.25
N LYS A 137 26.26 -1.64 11.97
CA LYS A 137 26.90 -2.35 10.85
C LYS A 137 28.08 -1.58 10.24
N GLY A 138 28.48 -0.45 10.84
CA GLY A 138 29.57 0.39 10.35
C GLY A 138 29.21 1.25 9.14
N ILE A 139 27.91 1.40 8.83
CA ILE A 139 27.46 2.22 7.70
C ILE A 139 27.47 3.69 8.08
N THR A 140 28.03 4.51 7.20
CA THR A 140 28.08 5.96 7.35
C THR A 140 26.69 6.55 7.13
N VAL A 141 26.11 7.12 8.17
CA VAL A 141 24.86 7.89 8.12
C VAL A 141 25.22 9.37 8.20
N LEU A 142 24.75 10.19 7.25
CA LEU A 142 25.22 11.56 7.05
C LEU A 142 24.71 12.56 8.08
N SER A 143 23.61 12.24 8.75
CA SER A 143 22.99 13.07 9.79
C SER A 143 22.12 12.24 10.72
N ASP A 144 21.56 12.88 11.74
CA ASP A 144 20.38 12.32 12.42
C ASP A 144 19.13 12.49 11.53
N PRO A 145 18.06 11.69 11.74
CA PRO A 145 16.84 11.82 10.96
C PRO A 145 16.29 13.25 10.95
N ASN A 146 16.10 13.79 9.75
CA ASN A 146 15.42 15.07 9.53
C ASN A 146 13.92 14.84 9.56
N ILE A 147 13.16 15.83 10.02
CA ILE A 147 11.69 15.74 10.13
C ILE A 147 11.08 16.94 9.39
N SER A 148 10.17 16.66 8.48
CA SER A 148 9.33 17.67 7.87
C SER A 148 8.21 18.05 8.84
N THR A 149 8.25 19.27 9.35
CA THR A 149 7.27 19.79 10.33
C THR A 149 6.17 20.65 9.69
N ALA A 150 6.32 21.03 8.42
CA ALA A 150 5.40 21.91 7.71
C ALA A 150 5.31 21.58 6.20
N GLY A 151 4.26 22.09 5.56
CA GLY A 151 4.01 21.88 4.13
C GLY A 151 3.43 20.50 3.79
N PRO A 152 3.34 20.17 2.48
CA PRO A 152 2.66 18.95 2.01
C PRO A 152 3.27 17.65 2.54
N THR A 153 4.57 17.65 2.84
CA THR A 153 5.31 16.48 3.35
C THR A 153 5.37 16.42 4.87
N ALA A 154 4.72 17.32 5.60
CA ALA A 154 4.77 17.31 7.06
C ALA A 154 4.34 15.94 7.62
N GLY A 155 5.10 15.40 8.57
CA GLY A 155 4.98 14.02 9.07
C GLY A 155 5.96 13.03 8.45
N GLU A 156 6.66 13.40 7.37
CA GLU A 156 7.78 12.64 6.81
C GLU A 156 9.07 12.88 7.60
N SER A 157 9.86 11.82 7.78
CA SER A 157 11.24 11.87 8.25
C SER A 157 12.16 11.20 7.25
N TRP A 158 13.39 11.69 7.11
CA TRP A 158 14.38 11.11 6.21
C TRP A 158 15.81 11.24 6.72
N VAL A 159 16.68 10.35 6.24
CA VAL A 159 18.12 10.45 6.45
C VAL A 159 18.87 9.84 5.27
N TYR A 160 20.05 10.39 4.99
CA TYR A 160 20.95 9.85 3.97
C TYR A 160 22.04 8.98 4.59
N PHE A 161 22.42 7.92 3.89
CA PHE A 161 23.51 7.03 4.27
C PHE A 161 24.29 6.59 3.03
N LEU A 162 25.53 6.18 3.23
CA LEU A 162 26.43 5.78 2.15
C LEU A 162 26.63 4.28 2.14
N ALA A 163 26.57 3.68 0.95
CA ALA A 163 27.12 2.37 0.73
C ALA A 163 28.65 2.37 0.92
N PRO A 164 29.30 1.21 1.10
CA PRO A 164 30.77 1.13 1.30
C PRO A 164 31.62 1.79 0.20
N TRP A 165 31.06 1.99 -1.00
CA TRP A 165 31.72 2.67 -2.12
C TRP A 165 31.28 4.12 -2.32
N GLY A 166 30.57 4.70 -1.35
CA GLY A 166 30.21 6.12 -1.34
C GLY A 166 28.89 6.47 -2.03
N ALA A 167 28.22 5.53 -2.72
CA ALA A 167 26.90 5.82 -3.29
C ALA A 167 25.88 6.16 -2.20
N GLN A 168 25.11 7.23 -2.43
CA GLN A 168 24.14 7.74 -1.46
C GLN A 168 22.78 7.06 -1.62
N PHE A 169 22.20 6.66 -0.49
CA PHE A 169 20.85 6.14 -0.35
C PHE A 169 20.09 6.92 0.72
N GLU A 170 18.77 6.84 0.68
CA GLU A 170 17.89 7.49 1.65
C GLU A 170 17.06 6.46 2.41
N LEU A 171 16.93 6.62 3.72
CA LEU A 171 15.83 6.03 4.48
C LEU A 171 14.75 7.09 4.64
N VAL A 172 13.51 6.72 4.37
CA VAL A 172 12.34 7.58 4.51
C VAL A 172 11.27 6.91 5.37
N SER A 173 10.55 7.68 6.17
CA SER A 173 9.53 7.18 7.09
C SER A 173 8.39 8.17 7.24
N TYR A 174 7.15 7.66 7.25
CA TYR A 174 5.93 8.43 7.45
C TYR A 174 4.79 7.51 7.94
N PRO A 175 4.95 6.86 9.12
CA PRO A 175 4.01 5.85 9.62
C PRO A 175 2.61 6.39 9.88
N ASN A 176 2.45 7.71 9.99
CA ASN A 176 1.15 8.38 10.17
C ASN A 176 0.65 9.10 8.90
N GLY A 177 1.28 8.82 7.74
CA GLY A 177 1.02 9.50 6.47
C GLY A 177 1.63 10.90 6.42
N LYS A 178 1.68 11.48 5.22
CA LYS A 178 2.11 12.87 5.00
C LYS A 178 0.91 13.82 5.04
N ALA A 179 1.13 15.09 5.36
CA ALA A 179 0.06 16.07 5.50
C ALA A 179 -0.87 16.19 4.28
N TYR A 180 -0.32 16.15 3.06
CA TYR A 180 -1.13 16.23 1.84
C TYR A 180 -2.17 15.10 1.70
N GLU A 181 -1.93 13.94 2.33
CA GLU A 181 -2.85 12.80 2.26
C GLU A 181 -4.15 13.05 3.04
N LYS A 182 -4.12 13.93 4.04
CA LYS A 182 -5.27 14.27 4.90
C LYS A 182 -6.34 15.05 4.15
N GLU A 183 -5.97 15.70 3.05
CA GLU A 183 -6.89 16.44 2.18
C GLU A 183 -7.61 15.53 1.17
N ASN A 184 -7.40 14.21 1.24
CA ASN A 184 -7.99 13.21 0.35
C ASN A 184 -7.82 13.55 -1.15
N PRO A 185 -6.57 13.78 -1.61
CA PRO A 185 -6.34 14.09 -3.01
C PRO A 185 -6.75 12.91 -3.89
N LYS A 186 -7.25 13.22 -5.09
CA LYS A 186 -7.62 12.19 -6.09
C LYS A 186 -6.46 11.24 -6.42
N THR A 187 -5.23 11.75 -6.35
CA THR A 187 -4.00 11.00 -6.59
C THR A 187 -3.08 11.12 -5.39
N LYS A 188 -2.57 9.99 -4.91
CA LYS A 188 -1.55 9.91 -3.86
C LYS A 188 -0.23 9.44 -4.48
N LEU A 189 0.89 9.82 -3.87
CA LEU A 189 2.17 9.21 -4.19
C LEU A 189 2.09 7.70 -3.89
N TRP A 190 2.74 6.88 -4.71
CA TRP A 190 2.89 5.47 -4.40
C TRP A 190 3.67 5.32 -3.09
N SER A 191 3.24 4.38 -2.24
CA SER A 191 3.88 4.11 -0.97
C SER A 191 4.05 2.61 -0.74
N PRO A 192 5.26 2.15 -0.36
CA PRO A 192 5.50 0.79 0.08
C PRO A 192 5.13 0.57 1.56
N LYS A 193 4.50 1.54 2.23
CA LYS A 193 4.23 1.45 3.69
C LYS A 193 3.46 0.19 4.10
N LEU A 194 2.51 -0.25 3.26
CA LEU A 194 1.71 -1.45 3.52
C LEU A 194 2.33 -2.70 2.88
N ALA A 195 3.52 -2.59 2.29
CA ALA A 195 4.21 -3.69 1.66
C ALA A 195 4.75 -4.62 2.77
N GLY A 196 4.48 -5.93 2.67
CA GLY A 196 4.71 -6.89 3.76
C GLY A 196 3.54 -7.06 4.73
N GLU A 197 2.53 -6.18 4.74
CA GLU A 197 1.27 -6.45 5.42
C GLU A 197 0.48 -7.48 4.60
N SER A 198 0.67 -8.77 4.90
CA SER A 198 -0.16 -9.80 4.31
C SER A 198 -1.58 -9.63 4.84
N PHE A 199 -2.49 -9.10 4.02
CA PHE A 199 -3.93 -9.25 4.23
C PHE A 199 -4.39 -10.71 4.15
N ALA A 200 -3.48 -11.62 3.79
CA ALA A 200 -3.67 -13.06 3.93
C ALA A 200 -3.52 -13.46 5.41
N ILE A 201 -4.49 -14.22 5.92
CA ILE A 201 -4.32 -15.00 7.15
C ILE A 201 -3.22 -16.03 6.87
N THR A 202 -1.97 -15.67 7.13
CA THR A 202 -0.83 -16.58 6.98
C THR A 202 -0.78 -17.54 8.16
N SER A 203 -0.13 -18.70 7.99
CA SER A 203 -0.03 -19.72 9.07
C SER A 203 0.71 -19.25 10.33
N ALA A 204 1.28 -18.04 10.31
CA ALA A 204 2.00 -17.43 11.43
C ALA A 204 1.08 -16.74 12.45
N THR A 205 -0.17 -16.40 12.08
CA THR A 205 -1.11 -15.80 13.04
C THR A 205 -1.57 -16.87 14.02
N LYS A 206 -1.31 -16.65 15.31
CA LYS A 206 -1.80 -17.55 16.37
C LYS A 206 -3.32 -17.72 16.22
N VAL A 207 -3.75 -18.97 16.03
CA VAL A 207 -5.17 -19.29 15.98
C VAL A 207 -5.74 -19.11 17.39
N MET A 208 -6.76 -18.27 17.51
CA MET A 208 -7.49 -18.07 18.75
C MET A 208 -8.21 -19.35 19.17
N ALA A 209 -8.37 -19.56 20.47
CA ALA A 209 -9.21 -20.65 20.93
C ALA A 209 -10.68 -20.39 20.53
N THR A 210 -11.40 -21.44 20.14
CA THR A 210 -12.83 -21.37 19.76
C THR A 210 -13.65 -20.59 20.78
N THR A 211 -13.43 -20.83 22.08
CA THR A 211 -14.15 -20.16 23.17
C THR A 211 -13.84 -18.67 23.29
N GLU A 212 -12.67 -18.21 22.85
CA GLU A 212 -12.32 -16.77 22.80
C GLU A 212 -13.01 -16.09 21.62
N VAL A 213 -13.04 -16.76 20.47
CA VAL A 213 -13.77 -16.27 19.28
C VAL A 213 -15.27 -16.16 19.58
N GLU A 214 -15.85 -17.17 20.22
CA GLU A 214 -17.26 -17.14 20.65
C GLU A 214 -17.55 -15.95 21.58
N LYS A 215 -16.70 -15.70 22.57
CA LYS A 215 -16.85 -14.54 23.47
C LYS A 215 -16.75 -13.21 22.72
N LEU A 216 -15.80 -13.09 21.78
CA LEU A 216 -15.63 -11.90 20.95
C LEU A 216 -16.89 -11.63 20.12
N LEU A 217 -17.45 -12.66 19.48
CA LEU A 217 -18.63 -12.52 18.64
C LEU A 217 -19.94 -12.37 19.44
N GLN A 218 -20.02 -12.92 20.65
CA GLN A 218 -21.11 -12.62 21.57
C GLN A 218 -21.07 -11.16 22.03
N LEU A 219 -19.87 -10.63 22.32
CA LEU A 219 -19.69 -9.20 22.64
C LEU A 219 -20.05 -8.32 21.44
N HIS A 220 -19.66 -8.71 20.22
CA HIS A 220 -20.09 -8.06 18.99
C HIS A 220 -21.61 -8.00 18.89
N LEU A 221 -22.31 -9.13 18.95
CA LEU A 221 -23.76 -9.20 18.84
C LEU A 221 -24.47 -8.38 19.94
N ALA A 222 -23.99 -8.47 21.18
CA ALA A 222 -24.50 -7.68 22.29
C ALA A 222 -24.31 -6.17 22.09
N THR A 223 -23.20 -5.76 21.46
CA THR A 223 -22.90 -4.36 21.16
C THR A 223 -23.85 -3.77 20.12
N TRP A 224 -24.26 -4.56 19.14
CA TRP A 224 -25.29 -4.15 18.17
C TRP A 224 -26.69 -3.98 18.81
N GLY A 225 -26.96 -4.68 19.91
CA GLY A 225 -28.17 -4.52 20.72
C GLY A 225 -28.08 -3.47 21.83
N GLU A 226 -26.90 -2.89 22.09
CA GLU A 226 -26.68 -1.92 23.16
C GLU A 226 -27.19 -0.53 22.75
N LYS A 227 -27.92 0.13 23.66
CA LYS A 227 -28.55 1.45 23.42
C LYS A 227 -27.67 2.61 23.83
N ASN A 228 -26.70 2.38 24.72
CA ASN A 228 -25.80 3.41 25.21
C ASN A 228 -24.57 3.55 24.27
N VAL A 229 -24.48 4.72 23.62
CA VAL A 229 -23.40 5.08 22.68
C VAL A 229 -22.01 4.97 23.30
N GLU A 230 -21.83 5.41 24.55
CA GLU A 230 -20.51 5.37 25.22
C GLU A 230 -20.05 3.93 25.46
N LYS A 231 -20.97 3.04 25.86
CA LYS A 231 -20.69 1.62 26.01
C LYS A 231 -20.35 0.98 24.67
N ARG A 232 -21.10 1.26 23.60
CA ARG A 232 -20.77 0.78 22.26
C ARG A 232 -19.39 1.23 21.82
N THR A 233 -19.06 2.50 22.04
CA THR A 233 -17.76 3.07 21.69
C THR A 233 -16.61 2.39 22.45
N LYS A 234 -16.80 2.04 23.72
CA LYS A 234 -15.83 1.23 24.48
C LYS A 234 -15.71 -0.18 23.91
N ASN A 235 -16.84 -0.83 23.60
CA ASN A 235 -16.84 -2.18 23.04
C ASN A 235 -16.20 -2.22 21.65
N PHE A 236 -16.39 -1.21 20.80
CA PHE A 236 -15.75 -1.15 19.47
C PHE A 236 -14.23 -1.26 19.55
N LYS A 237 -13.61 -0.58 20.54
CA LYS A 237 -12.16 -0.67 20.77
C LYS A 237 -11.70 -2.07 21.20
N LEU A 238 -12.57 -2.85 21.82
CA LEU A 238 -12.30 -4.24 22.22
C LEU A 238 -12.54 -5.22 21.07
N ILE A 239 -13.53 -4.93 20.23
CA ILE A 239 -14.01 -5.85 19.19
C ILE A 239 -13.21 -5.71 17.89
N TYR A 240 -12.94 -4.47 17.45
CA TYR A 240 -12.46 -4.19 16.09
C TYR A 240 -11.03 -3.64 16.07
N THR A 241 -10.29 -3.93 15.00
CA THR A 241 -9.07 -3.17 14.68
C THR A 241 -9.45 -1.73 14.31
N GLU A 242 -8.51 -0.79 14.43
CA GLU A 242 -8.77 0.63 14.10
C GLU A 242 -9.16 0.81 12.63
N ASP A 243 -8.62 -0.06 11.77
CA ASP A 243 -8.81 -0.09 10.32
C ASP A 243 -9.73 -1.22 9.85
N VAL A 244 -10.68 -1.66 10.70
CA VAL A 244 -11.62 -2.73 10.34
C VAL A 244 -12.35 -2.41 9.02
N ASN A 245 -12.42 -3.36 8.11
CA ASN A 245 -13.23 -3.23 6.89
C ASN A 245 -14.60 -3.90 7.11
N ILE A 246 -15.68 -3.14 7.01
CA ILE A 246 -17.05 -3.62 7.20
C ILE A 246 -17.80 -3.48 5.87
N VAL A 247 -18.27 -4.61 5.35
CA VAL A 247 -18.94 -4.71 4.06
C VAL A 247 -20.36 -5.21 4.29
N ASP A 248 -21.32 -4.34 4.04
CA ASP A 248 -22.75 -4.59 4.12
C ASP A 248 -23.39 -4.38 2.72
N PRO A 249 -24.53 -5.01 2.40
CA PRO A 249 -25.21 -4.80 1.12
C PRO A 249 -25.55 -3.33 0.79
N PHE A 250 -25.63 -2.46 1.81
CA PHE A 250 -25.99 -1.05 1.67
C PHE A 250 -24.82 -0.08 1.84
N PHE A 251 -23.69 -0.51 2.41
CA PHE A 251 -22.55 0.37 2.67
C PHE A 251 -21.22 -0.38 2.83
N ILE A 252 -20.12 0.36 2.71
CA ILE A 252 -18.78 -0.11 3.06
C ILE A 252 -18.14 0.93 3.99
N LEU A 253 -17.62 0.49 5.13
CA LEU A 253 -16.92 1.33 6.10
C LEU A 253 -15.48 0.84 6.31
N ASN A 254 -14.56 1.80 6.48
CA ASN A 254 -13.20 1.56 6.95
C ASN A 254 -13.07 2.23 8.34
N GLY A 255 -12.94 1.42 9.38
CA GLY A 255 -12.98 1.84 10.78
C GLY A 255 -14.41 1.89 11.37
N THR A 256 -14.51 2.34 12.62
CA THR A 256 -15.75 2.28 13.41
C THR A 256 -16.46 3.62 13.59
N ALA A 257 -16.00 4.69 12.94
CA ALA A 257 -16.48 6.06 13.18
C ALA A 257 -17.99 6.20 12.93
N ASP A 258 -18.48 5.57 11.86
CA ASP A 258 -19.88 5.71 11.40
C ASP A 258 -20.81 4.60 11.91
N LEU A 259 -20.33 3.67 12.74
CA LEU A 259 -21.16 2.57 13.27
C LEU A 259 -22.21 3.06 14.27
N ASN A 260 -21.88 4.02 15.13
CA ASN A 260 -22.82 4.52 16.14
C ASN A 260 -24.07 5.16 15.50
N PRO A 261 -23.93 6.11 14.56
CA PRO A 261 -25.08 6.66 13.83
C PRO A 261 -25.94 5.59 13.14
N PHE A 262 -25.31 4.59 12.52
CA PHE A 262 -26.01 3.51 11.85
C PHE A 262 -26.83 2.65 12.81
N ILE A 263 -26.22 2.21 13.93
CA ILE A 263 -26.89 1.38 14.94
C ILE A 263 -28.06 2.16 15.58
N ASP A 264 -27.90 3.45 15.85
CA ASP A 264 -28.97 4.27 16.42
C ASP A 264 -30.17 4.40 15.46
N ASP A 265 -29.92 4.63 14.17
CA ASP A 265 -30.98 4.68 13.15
C ASP A 265 -31.69 3.33 12.99
N LEU A 266 -30.94 2.22 12.96
CA LEU A 266 -31.48 0.87 12.92
C LEU A 266 -32.39 0.59 14.13
N GLN A 267 -31.91 0.85 15.35
CA GLN A 267 -32.67 0.61 16.58
C GLN A 267 -33.91 1.51 16.66
N LYS A 268 -33.83 2.76 16.16
CA LYS A 268 -34.96 3.70 16.13
C LYS A 268 -36.05 3.25 15.15
N LYS A 269 -35.67 2.72 13.98
CA LYS A 269 -36.61 2.18 12.98
C LYS A 269 -37.27 0.88 13.42
N HIS A 270 -36.63 0.14 14.33
CA HIS A 270 -37.09 -1.17 14.79
C HIS A 270 -37.26 -1.23 16.33
N PRO A 271 -38.20 -0.46 16.91
CA PRO A 271 -38.41 -0.43 18.35
C PRO A 271 -38.82 -1.81 18.88
N GLY A 272 -38.14 -2.27 19.94
CA GLY A 272 -38.41 -3.57 20.57
C GLY A 272 -37.77 -4.78 19.89
N PHE A 273 -37.08 -4.59 18.76
CA PHE A 273 -36.33 -5.66 18.11
C PHE A 273 -35.04 -5.93 18.88
N LYS A 274 -34.60 -7.20 18.88
CA LYS A 274 -33.36 -7.64 19.50
C LYS A 274 -32.60 -8.57 18.56
N PHE A 275 -31.28 -8.42 18.56
CA PHE A 275 -30.40 -9.40 17.95
C PHE A 275 -30.26 -10.63 18.84
N SER A 276 -30.30 -11.82 18.24
CA SER A 276 -30.01 -13.09 18.90
C SER A 276 -29.37 -14.08 17.92
N LEU A 277 -28.70 -15.10 18.44
CA LEU A 277 -28.13 -16.16 17.61
C LEU A 277 -29.23 -17.06 17.06
N ALA A 278 -29.23 -17.29 15.75
CA ALA A 278 -30.11 -18.25 15.09
C ALA A 278 -29.52 -19.68 15.13
N LYS A 279 -28.18 -19.79 15.18
CA LYS A 279 -27.42 -21.05 15.25
C LYS A 279 -26.15 -20.86 16.08
N PRO A 280 -25.50 -21.95 16.55
CA PRO A 280 -24.16 -21.87 17.12
C PRO A 280 -23.18 -21.17 16.19
N ILE A 281 -22.22 -20.45 16.77
CA ILE A 281 -21.12 -19.81 16.03
C ILE A 281 -20.24 -20.91 15.46
N GLU A 282 -19.86 -20.77 14.19
CA GLU A 282 -18.85 -21.62 13.56
C GLU A 282 -17.54 -20.85 13.46
N THR A 283 -16.41 -21.51 13.73
CA THR A 283 -15.09 -20.88 13.63
C THR A 283 -13.99 -21.88 13.35
N HIS A 284 -13.01 -21.46 12.54
CA HIS A 284 -11.75 -22.14 12.31
C HIS A 284 -10.72 -21.13 11.79
N ASN A 285 -9.42 -21.34 12.07
CA ASN A 285 -8.33 -20.52 11.50
C ASN A 285 -8.56 -18.99 11.57
N ASN A 286 -9.11 -18.47 12.67
CA ASN A 286 -9.46 -17.05 12.85
C ASN A 286 -10.48 -16.50 11.84
N ILE A 287 -11.18 -17.38 11.13
CA ILE A 287 -12.40 -17.08 10.40
C ILE A 287 -13.58 -17.58 11.23
N ALA A 288 -14.61 -16.76 11.35
CA ALA A 288 -15.83 -17.14 12.04
C ALA A 288 -17.07 -16.77 11.24
N ARG A 289 -18.14 -17.53 11.47
CA ARG A 289 -19.46 -17.30 10.90
C ARG A 289 -20.49 -17.23 12.01
N LEU A 290 -21.23 -16.12 12.06
CA LEU A 290 -22.31 -15.89 13.01
C LEU A 290 -23.62 -15.87 12.25
N PHE A 291 -24.62 -16.60 12.73
CA PHE A 291 -25.97 -16.59 12.19
C PHE A 291 -26.87 -15.84 13.16
N TRP A 292 -27.46 -14.74 12.71
CA TRP A 292 -28.25 -13.86 13.56
C TRP A 292 -29.69 -13.80 13.09
N GLN A 293 -30.55 -13.48 14.05
CA GLN A 293 -31.94 -13.10 13.82
C GLN A 293 -32.22 -11.80 14.56
N PHE A 294 -33.04 -10.94 13.96
CA PHE A 294 -33.37 -9.61 14.43
C PHE A 294 -34.88 -9.42 14.36
N GLY A 295 -35.51 -9.36 15.53
CA GLY A 295 -36.97 -9.32 15.64
C GLY A 295 -37.47 -9.04 17.06
N PRO A 296 -38.77 -8.77 17.23
CA PRO A 296 -39.39 -8.69 18.55
C PRO A 296 -39.40 -10.08 19.22
N GLU A 297 -39.64 -10.11 20.54
CA GLU A 297 -39.68 -11.36 21.32
C GLU A 297 -40.72 -12.37 20.80
N SER A 298 -41.84 -11.89 20.26
CA SER A 298 -42.89 -12.73 19.67
C SER A 298 -42.53 -13.33 18.31
N LYS A 299 -41.55 -12.75 17.60
CA LYS A 299 -41.13 -13.19 16.26
C LYS A 299 -39.66 -12.82 16.00
N PRO A 300 -38.71 -13.47 16.68
CA PRO A 300 -37.30 -13.07 16.65
C PRO A 300 -36.64 -13.26 15.26
N ASP A 301 -37.21 -14.09 14.40
CA ASP A 301 -36.79 -14.39 13.03
C ASP A 301 -37.39 -13.44 11.97
N THR A 302 -37.84 -12.25 12.39
CA THR A 302 -38.45 -11.27 11.46
C THR A 302 -37.48 -10.85 10.34
N ILE A 303 -36.21 -10.64 10.70
CA ILE A 303 -35.10 -10.45 9.76
C ILE A 303 -34.01 -11.44 10.18
N THR A 304 -33.38 -12.10 9.21
CA THR A 304 -32.32 -13.08 9.44
C THR A 304 -31.13 -12.76 8.56
N GLY A 305 -29.96 -13.26 8.96
CA GLY A 305 -28.75 -13.08 8.18
C GLY A 305 -27.58 -13.87 8.76
N GLN A 306 -26.46 -13.72 8.09
CA GLN A 306 -25.20 -14.30 8.50
C GLN A 306 -24.06 -13.33 8.25
N ASP A 307 -23.09 -13.34 9.15
CA ASP A 307 -21.90 -12.52 9.07
C ASP A 307 -20.66 -13.42 9.02
N VAL A 308 -19.68 -13.04 8.21
CA VAL A 308 -18.36 -13.68 8.15
C VAL A 308 -17.33 -12.69 8.71
N PHE A 309 -16.51 -13.18 9.63
CA PHE A 309 -15.50 -12.38 10.34
C PHE A 309 -14.11 -12.92 10.02
N ALA A 310 -13.19 -12.01 9.69
CA ALA A 310 -11.76 -12.28 9.71
C ALA A 310 -11.15 -11.61 10.95
N ILE A 311 -10.45 -12.40 11.76
CA ILE A 311 -9.91 -12.00 13.05
C ILE A 311 -8.38 -11.95 12.99
N GLU A 312 -7.82 -10.86 13.46
CA GLU A 312 -6.39 -10.60 13.52
C GLU A 312 -6.03 -10.02 14.89
N ASN A 313 -4.98 -10.52 15.52
CA ASN A 313 -4.50 -10.02 16.82
C ASN A 313 -5.61 -9.90 17.88
N ASN A 314 -6.48 -10.91 17.96
CA ASN A 314 -7.64 -11.00 18.85
C ASN A 314 -8.79 -10.01 18.60
N LYS A 315 -8.80 -9.34 17.44
CA LYS A 315 -9.84 -8.38 17.04
C LYS A 315 -10.34 -8.63 15.62
N ILE A 316 -11.55 -8.20 15.33
CA ILE A 316 -12.17 -8.30 14.01
C ILE A 316 -11.51 -7.26 13.10
N LYS A 317 -10.85 -7.74 12.03
CA LYS A 317 -10.21 -6.95 10.98
C LYS A 317 -11.11 -6.79 9.76
N SER A 318 -11.95 -7.79 9.47
CA SER A 318 -12.96 -7.68 8.41
C SER A 318 -14.27 -8.33 8.81
N LEU A 319 -15.36 -7.70 8.42
CA LEU A 319 -16.73 -8.13 8.66
C LEU A 319 -17.51 -8.04 7.35
N TYR A 320 -18.06 -9.17 6.91
CA TYR A 320 -18.89 -9.29 5.71
C TYR A 320 -20.30 -9.70 6.12
N ILE A 321 -21.28 -8.85 5.88
CA ILE A 321 -22.65 -9.00 6.35
C ILE A 321 -23.53 -9.47 5.18
N PHE A 322 -24.36 -10.49 5.44
CA PHE A 322 -25.38 -10.98 4.51
C PHE A 322 -26.72 -10.97 5.21
N ILE A 323 -27.74 -10.40 4.55
CA ILE A 323 -29.12 -10.43 5.05
C ILE A 323 -29.91 -11.38 4.17
N ASP A 324 -30.60 -12.33 4.79
CA ASP A 324 -31.38 -13.35 4.09
C ASP A 324 -32.61 -12.71 3.43
N GLY A 325 -32.95 -13.17 2.22
CA GLY A 325 -34.13 -12.70 1.49
C GLY A 325 -33.99 -11.31 0.84
N LEU A 326 -32.82 -10.68 0.89
CA LEU A 326 -32.52 -9.48 0.10
C LEU A 326 -32.69 -9.76 -1.39
N LYS A 327 -33.67 -9.11 -2.01
CA LYS A 327 -33.79 -9.03 -3.47
C LYS A 327 -33.06 -7.78 -3.94
N LYS A 328 -32.15 -7.95 -4.91
CA LYS A 328 -31.53 -6.83 -5.63
C LYS A 328 -32.53 -6.14 -6.53
#